data_AF-A0A3M1B0R4-F1
#
_entry.id   AF-A0A3M1B0R4-F1
#
_cell.length_a   1.000
_cell.length_b   1.000
_cell.length_c   1.000
_cell.angle_alpha   90.00
_cell.angle_beta   90.00
_cell.angle_gamma   90.00
#
_symmetry.space_group_name_H-M   'P 1'
#
loop_
_entity.id
_entity.type
_entity.pdbx_description
1 polymer ?
#
loop_
_entity_poly.entity_id
_entity_poly.type
_entity_poly.pdbx_seq_one_letter_code
_entity_poly.pdbx_strand_id
1 'polypeptide(L)'
;MISYSFVDAFIILLYLVGVLFLGIWRGRAGTEGAEDYLVAGRRITLPAFVASLVSTWYGGILGVGEFSYLYGISNWLVFGVPYYLYAIIFALFLAARARRTRQYTIPDQ
;
A
#
# COMPACT_ATOMS: atom_id res chain seq x y z
N MET A 1 12.30 11.75 27.80
CA MET A 1 11.24 12.48 27.08
C MET A 1 11.79 12.82 25.71
N ILE A 2 11.11 12.42 24.63
CA ILE A 2 11.57 12.76 23.27
C ILE A 2 11.40 14.27 23.10
N SER A 3 12.51 14.99 22.88
CA SER A 3 12.48 16.43 22.58
C SER A 3 12.57 16.58 21.06
N TYR A 4 11.51 17.10 20.45
CA TYR A 4 11.51 17.39 19.02
C TYR A 4 12.15 18.74 18.77
N SER A 5 13.06 18.80 17.79
CA SER A 5 13.52 20.08 17.29
C SER A 5 12.39 20.77 16.52
N PHE A 6 12.51 22.10 16.36
CA PHE A 6 11.59 22.86 15.52
C PHE A 6 11.54 22.31 14.09
N VAL A 7 12.68 21.83 13.57
CA VAL A 7 12.79 21.26 12.22
C VAL A 7 11.98 19.98 12.10
N ASP A 8 12.04 19.08 13.09
CA ASP A 8 11.28 17.83 13.09
C ASP A 8 9.77 18.11 13.07
N ALA A 9 9.32 19.01 13.95
CA ALA A 9 7.92 19.41 14.03
C ALA A 9 7.43 20.04 12.72
N PHE A 10 8.25 20.89 12.11
CA PHE A 10 7.94 21.52 10.82
C PHE A 10 7.79 20.50 9.70
N ILE A 11 8.71 19.52 9.58
CA ILE A 11 8.66 18.47 8.56
C ILE A 11 7.40 17.60 8.74
N ILE A 12 7.09 17.21 9.97
CA ILE A 12 5.88 16.42 10.27
C ILE A 12 4.62 17.20 9.89
N LEU A 13 4.54 18.48 10.26
CA LEU A 13 3.39 19.32 9.94
C LEU A 13 3.24 19.49 8.42
N LEU A 14 4.34 19.76 7.72
CA LEU A 14 4.34 19.91 6.26
C LEU A 14 3.86 18.63 5.57
N TYR A 15 4.31 17.47 6.02
CA TYR A 15 3.85 16.17 5.52
C TYR A 15 2.34 15.99 5.72
N LEU A 16 1.83 16.21 6.94
CA LEU A 16 0.41 16.05 7.26
C LEU A 16 -0.47 17.00 6.45
N VAL A 17 -0.09 18.28 6.38
CA VAL A 17 -0.81 19.29 5.58
C VAL A 17 -0.76 18.93 4.10
N GLY A 18 0.38 18.48 3.59
CA GLY A 18 0.54 18.05 2.21
C GLY A 18 -0.38 16.89 1.84
N VAL A 19 -0.43 15.85 2.69
CA VAL A 19 -1.31 14.68 2.48
C VAL A 19 -2.79 15.10 2.51
N LEU A 20 -3.20 15.90 3.50
CA LEU A 20 -4.58 16.39 3.60
C LEU A 20 -4.96 17.26 2.39
N PHE A 21 -4.07 18.18 1.99
CA PHE A 21 -4.28 19.03 0.83
C PHE A 21 -4.47 18.19 -0.45
N LEU A 22 -3.60 17.20 -0.69
CA LEU A 22 -3.71 16.31 -1.85
C LEU A 22 -5.02 15.51 -1.83
N GLY A 23 -5.44 15.00 -0.67
CA GLY A 23 -6.70 14.28 -0.50
C GLY A 23 -7.91 15.15 -0.81
N ILE A 24 -7.97 16.36 -0.25
CA ILE A 24 -9.07 17.31 -0.49
C ILE A 24 -9.09 17.77 -1.94
N TRP A 25 -7.93 18.14 -2.50
CA TRP A 25 -7.82 18.61 -3.88
C TRP A 25 -8.32 17.56 -4.86
N ARG A 26 -7.92 16.30 -4.68
CA ARG A 26 -8.35 15.20 -5.56
C ARG A 26 -9.80 14.78 -5.32
N GLY A 27 -10.31 14.88 -4.09
CA GLY A 27 -11.72 14.66 -3.77
C GLY A 27 -12.68 15.65 -4.45
N ARG A 28 -12.20 16.85 -4.80
CA ARG A 28 -12.99 17.86 -5.53
C ARG A 28 -13.09 17.59 -7.04
N ALA A 29 -12.33 16.65 -7.58
CA ALA A 29 -12.31 16.36 -9.01
C ALA A 29 -13.59 15.66 -9.51
N GLY A 30 -14.50 15.24 -8.62
CA GLY A 30 -15.71 14.51 -8.96
C GLY A 30 -15.40 13.08 -9.40
N THR A 31 -15.98 12.09 -8.73
CA THR A 31 -15.91 10.68 -9.16
C THR A 31 -17.29 10.27 -9.66
N GLU A 32 -17.39 9.84 -10.91
CA GLU A 32 -18.64 9.39 -11.51
C GLU A 32 -18.89 7.92 -11.14
N GLY A 33 -19.45 7.70 -9.95
CA GLY A 33 -19.90 6.39 -9.48
C GLY A 33 -18.83 5.51 -8.84
N ALA A 34 -19.22 4.27 -8.53
CA ALA A 34 -18.42 3.34 -7.73
C ALA A 34 -17.15 2.86 -8.43
N GLU A 35 -17.16 2.72 -9.76
CA GLU A 35 -15.98 2.26 -10.51
C GLU A 35 -14.83 3.29 -10.46
N ASP A 36 -15.16 4.57 -10.65
CA ASP A 36 -14.19 5.65 -10.56
C ASP A 36 -13.68 5.86 -9.13
N TYR A 37 -14.53 5.66 -8.13
CA TYR A 37 -14.13 5.81 -6.73
C TYR A 37 -13.29 4.62 -6.21
N LEU A 38 -13.71 3.38 -6.49
CA LEU A 38 -13.09 2.18 -5.90
C LEU A 38 -11.86 1.70 -6.67
N VAL A 39 -11.88 1.80 -8.01
CA VAL A 39 -10.80 1.26 -8.86
C VAL A 39 -10.20 2.30 -9.79
N ALA A 40 -10.49 3.59 -9.58
CA ALA A 40 -10.00 4.71 -10.40
C ALA A 40 -10.24 4.49 -11.91
N GLY A 41 -11.39 3.93 -12.26
CA GLY A 41 -11.77 3.62 -13.64
C GLY A 41 -10.82 2.63 -14.33
N ARG A 42 -9.99 1.89 -13.56
CA ARG A 42 -8.97 0.95 -14.03
C ARG A 42 -7.90 1.61 -14.92
N ARG A 43 -7.64 2.90 -14.72
CA ARG A 43 -6.67 3.70 -15.51
C ARG A 43 -5.30 3.87 -14.83
N ILE A 44 -5.10 3.27 -13.66
CA ILE A 44 -3.86 3.39 -12.91
C ILE A 44 -2.73 2.71 -13.70
N THR A 45 -1.66 3.46 -13.97
CA THR A 45 -0.47 2.93 -14.62
C THR A 45 0.24 1.93 -13.71
N LEU A 46 1.01 1.00 -14.29
CA LEU A 46 1.73 -0.01 -13.52
C LEU A 46 2.62 0.61 -12.41
N PRO A 47 3.42 1.67 -12.64
CA PRO A 47 4.24 2.26 -11.59
C PRO A 47 3.42 2.83 -10.44
N ALA A 48 2.32 3.54 -10.75
CA ALA A 48 1.43 4.10 -9.74
C ALA A 48 0.71 3.01 -8.95
N PHE A 49 0.29 1.94 -9.62
CA PHE A 49 -0.34 0.77 -9.00
C PHE A 49 0.61 0.08 -8.02
N VAL A 50 1.86 -0.15 -8.44
CA VAL A 50 2.90 -0.74 -7.58
C VAL A 50 3.18 0.16 -6.39
N ALA A 51 3.34 1.47 -6.59
CA ALA A 51 3.59 2.42 -5.50
C ALA A 51 2.45 2.40 -4.47
N SER A 52 1.18 2.43 -4.92
CA SER A 52 0.03 2.36 -4.02
C SER A 52 -0.04 1.02 -3.29
N LEU A 53 0.15 -0.11 -4.00
CA LEU A 53 0.04 -1.44 -3.41
C LEU A 53 1.12 -1.67 -2.34
N VAL A 54 2.36 -1.31 -2.65
CA VAL A 54 3.50 -1.43 -1.73
C VAL A 54 3.29 -0.55 -0.50
N SER A 55 2.82 0.70 -0.68
CA SER A 55 2.56 1.61 0.44
C SER A 55 1.49 1.09 1.41
N THR A 56 0.43 0.45 0.91
CA THR A 56 -0.64 -0.13 1.74
C THR A 56 -0.17 -1.37 2.50
N TRP A 57 0.86 -2.06 2.00
CA TRP A 57 1.35 -3.29 2.60
C TRP A 57 2.36 -3.06 3.74
N TYR A 58 2.92 -1.85 3.88
CA TYR A 58 3.86 -1.49 4.96
C TYR A 58 3.16 -1.30 6.32
N GLY A 59 2.50 -2.35 6.81
CA GLY A 59 2.01 -2.46 8.19
C GLY A 59 2.98 -3.27 9.06
N GLY A 60 3.13 -2.91 10.34
CA GLY A 60 3.91 -3.70 11.30
C GLY A 60 5.44 -3.52 11.22
N ILE A 61 5.92 -2.38 10.69
CA ILE A 61 7.35 -2.11 10.50
C ILE A 61 8.18 -2.24 11.78
N LEU A 62 7.59 -1.92 12.94
CA LEU A 62 8.26 -2.07 14.24
C LEU A 62 8.46 -3.55 14.60
N GLY A 63 7.47 -4.42 14.36
CA GLY A 63 7.58 -5.84 14.64
C GLY A 63 8.56 -6.55 13.69
N VAL A 64 8.54 -6.19 12.41
CA VAL A 64 9.54 -6.68 11.44
C VAL A 64 10.94 -6.19 11.81
N GLY A 65 11.06 -4.94 12.27
CA GLY A 65 12.31 -4.36 12.75
C GLY A 65 12.86 -5.09 13.98
N GLU A 66 12.02 -5.33 14.98
CA GLU A 66 12.35 -6.12 16.17
C GLU A 66 12.78 -7.54 15.80
N PHE A 67 12.03 -8.23 14.95
CA PHE A 67 12.38 -9.57 14.50
C PHE A 67 13.72 -9.59 13.75
N SER A 68 13.96 -8.59 12.90
CA SER A 68 15.22 -8.44 12.18
C SER A 68 16.39 -8.17 13.14
N TYR A 69 16.18 -7.37 14.19
CA TYR A 69 17.18 -7.13 15.22
C TYR A 69 17.53 -8.40 16.00
N LEU A 70 16.52 -9.19 16.37
CA LEU A 70 16.69 -10.41 17.18
C LEU A 70 17.21 -11.60 16.37
N TYR A 71 16.79 -11.74 15.11
CA TYR A 71 17.00 -12.97 14.31
C TYR A 71 17.69 -12.74 12.96
N GLY A 72 18.05 -11.50 12.63
CA GLY A 72 18.84 -11.16 11.46
C GLY A 72 18.25 -11.70 10.15
N ILE A 73 19.05 -12.49 9.43
CA ILE A 73 18.69 -13.02 8.11
C ILE A 73 17.48 -13.97 8.14
N SER A 74 17.15 -14.54 9.29
CA SER A 74 15.95 -15.38 9.44
C SER A 74 14.66 -14.63 9.07
N ASN A 75 14.64 -13.30 9.22
CA ASN A 75 13.52 -12.46 8.76
C ASN A 75 13.19 -12.71 7.28
N TRP A 76 14.22 -12.92 6.45
CA TRP A 76 14.05 -13.16 5.02
C TRP A 76 13.43 -14.53 4.75
N LEU A 77 13.80 -15.55 5.51
CA LEU A 77 13.28 -16.89 5.34
C LEU A 77 11.85 -17.04 5.89
N VAL A 78 11.52 -16.32 6.96
CA VAL A 78 10.20 -16.38 7.60
C VAL A 78 9.19 -15.49 6.90
N PHE A 79 9.55 -14.23 6.60
CA PHE A 79 8.62 -13.26 6.02
C PHE A 79 8.82 -13.04 4.52
N GLY A 80 10.06 -13.05 4.04
CA GLY A 80 10.37 -12.74 2.63
C GLY A 80 10.07 -13.89 1.67
N VAL A 81 10.74 -15.04 1.84
CA VAL A 81 10.69 -16.17 0.91
C VAL A 81 9.25 -16.70 0.73
N PRO A 82 8.47 -17.00 1.80
CA PRO A 82 7.11 -17.46 1.64
C PRO A 82 6.25 -16.42 0.94
N TYR A 83 6.38 -15.14 1.30
CA TYR A 83 5.63 -14.06 0.67
C TYR A 83 5.86 -13.99 -0.84
N TYR A 84 7.12 -13.93 -1.29
CA TYR A 84 7.43 -13.85 -2.71
C TYR A 84 7.08 -15.13 -3.46
N LEU A 85 7.23 -16.30 -2.83
CA LEU A 85 6.80 -17.57 -3.40
C LEU A 85 5.29 -17.57 -3.67
N TYR A 86 4.48 -17.19 -2.68
CA TYR A 86 3.02 -17.12 -2.85
C TYR A 86 2.59 -15.99 -3.80
N ALA A 87 3.31 -14.87 -3.84
CA ALA A 87 3.07 -13.80 -4.80
C ALA A 87 3.29 -14.28 -6.25
N ILE A 88 4.34 -15.07 -6.50
CA ILE A 88 4.59 -15.70 -7.81
C ILE A 88 3.48 -16.70 -8.15
N ILE A 89 3.10 -17.57 -7.21
CA ILE A 89 1.99 -18.52 -7.41
C ILE A 89 0.70 -17.76 -7.75
N PHE A 90 0.37 -16.72 -7.00
CA PHE A 90 -0.80 -15.89 -7.27
C PHE A 90 -0.73 -15.25 -8.65
N ALA A 91 0.42 -14.68 -9.02
CA ALA A 91 0.63 -14.02 -10.31
C ALA A 91 0.43 -14.98 -11.50
N LEU A 92 0.93 -16.21 -11.38
CA LEU A 92 0.87 -17.22 -12.45
C LEU A 92 -0.52 -17.85 -12.59
N PHE A 93 -1.16 -18.22 -11.47
CA PHE A 93 -2.36 -19.06 -11.51
C PHE A 93 -3.67 -18.28 -11.28
N LEU A 94 -3.66 -17.25 -10.42
CA LEU A 94 -4.89 -16.60 -9.97
C LEU A 94 -5.11 -15.22 -10.59
N ALA A 95 -4.05 -14.46 -10.87
CA ALA A 95 -4.17 -13.06 -11.27
C ALA A 95 -4.96 -12.88 -12.58
N ALA A 96 -4.80 -13.77 -13.56
CA ALA A 96 -5.57 -13.71 -14.80
C ALA A 96 -7.07 -13.97 -14.57
N ARG A 97 -7.42 -14.92 -13.70
CA ARG A 97 -8.80 -15.23 -13.33
C ARG A 97 -9.43 -14.07 -12.56
N ALA A 98 -8.74 -13.53 -11.57
CA ALA A 98 -9.19 -12.40 -10.77
C ALA A 98 -9.46 -11.14 -11.62
N ARG A 99 -8.60 -10.85 -12.62
CA ARG A 99 -8.85 -9.71 -13.53
C ARG A 99 -10.09 -9.87 -14.40
N ARG A 100 -10.46 -11.10 -14.76
CA ARG A 100 -11.61 -11.37 -15.64
C ARG A 100 -12.96 -11.20 -14.95
N THR A 101 -13.04 -11.40 -13.63
CA THR A 101 -14.32 -11.28 -12.90
C THR A 101 -14.82 -9.84 -12.80
N ARG A 102 -13.92 -8.85 -12.93
CA ARG A 102 -14.22 -7.41 -12.83
C ARG A 102 -14.95 -6.98 -11.55
N GLN A 103 -14.91 -7.80 -10.52
CA GLN A 103 -15.49 -7.48 -9.21
C GLN A 103 -14.70 -6.39 -8.50
N TYR A 104 -15.34 -5.70 -7.56
CA TYR A 104 -14.71 -4.69 -6.72
C TYR A 104 -14.07 -5.31 -5.49
N THR A 105 -14.71 -6.35 -4.93
CA THR A 105 -14.28 -7.02 -3.71
C THR A 105 -14.33 -8.54 -3.84
N ILE A 106 -13.68 -9.25 -2.92
CA ILE A 106 -13.69 -10.73 -2.88
C ILE A 106 -15.10 -11.28 -2.60
N PRO A 107 -15.91 -10.67 -1.69
CA PRO A 107 -17.29 -11.13 -1.43
C PRO A 107 -18.31 -10.91 -2.55
N ASP A 108 -18.01 -10.19 -3.63
CA ASP A 108 -18.96 -9.91 -4.72
C ASP A 108 -19.26 -11.14 -5.62
N GLN A 109 -18.80 -12.33 -5.24
CA GLN A 109 -18.98 -13.62 -5.95
C GLN A 109 -20.29 -14.29 -5.56
#